data_AF-A0A355GF85-F1
#
_entry.id   AF-A0A355GF85-F1
#
_cell.length_a   1.000
_cell.length_b   1.000
_cell.length_c   1.000
_cell.angle_alpha   90.00
_cell.angle_beta   90.00
_cell.angle_gamma   90.00
#
_symmetry.space_group_name_H-M   'P 1'
#
loop_
_entity.id
_entity.type
_entity.pdbx_description
1 polymer ?
#
loop_
_entity_poly.entity_id
_entity_poly.type
_entity_poly.pdbx_seq_one_letter_code
_entity_poly.pdbx_strand_id
1 'polypeptide(L)' 'MLLSITTTHKPASDLSYLLHKHPDRFQSFNLSFGNAHVFYPTVSEEQCTACLLLDVDPVGMVRGKGRQQSFLLDQY' A
#
# COMPACT_ATOMS: atom_id res chain seq x y z
N MET A 1 0.86 -2.60 9.46
CA MET A 1 -0.48 -2.08 9.88
C MET A 1 -1.51 -2.49 8.83
N LEU A 2 -2.78 -2.70 9.18
CA LEU A 2 -3.84 -3.14 8.24
C LEU A 2 -5.09 -2.26 8.36
N LEU A 3 -5.65 -1.85 7.22
CA LEU A 3 -6.96 -1.22 7.10
C LEU A 3 -7.84 -2.08 6.17
N SER A 4 -9.07 -2.37 6.60
CA SER A 4 -10.05 -3.11 5.82
C SER A 4 -11.33 -2.29 5.66
N ILE A 5 -11.84 -2.20 4.44
CA ILE A 5 -13.13 -1.58 4.12
C ILE A 5 -14.02 -2.68 3.55
N THR A 6 -15.14 -2.94 4.19
CA THR A 6 -16.10 -3.97 3.79
C THR A 6 -17.44 -3.34 3.49
N THR A 7 -18.08 -3.78 2.41
CA THR A 7 -19.47 -3.45 2.10
C THR A 7 -20.27 -4.72 1.81
N THR A 8 -21.56 -4.67 2.16
CA THR A 8 -22.58 -5.66 1.81
C THR A 8 -23.71 -5.05 0.96
N HIS A 9 -23.54 -3.80 0.53
CA HIS A 9 -24.46 -3.16 -0.42
C HIS A 9 -24.41 -3.90 -1.77
N LYS A 10 -25.54 -4.11 -2.43
CA LYS A 10 -25.60 -4.88 -3.67
C LYS A 10 -25.61 -3.96 -4.91
N PRO A 11 -24.76 -4.22 -5.93
CA PRO A 11 -23.72 -5.25 -5.96
C PRO A 11 -22.47 -4.83 -5.15
N ALA A 12 -21.94 -5.71 -4.30
CA ALA A 12 -20.84 -5.33 -3.40
C ALA A 12 -19.52 -5.08 -4.15
N SER A 13 -19.37 -5.67 -5.34
CA SER A 13 -18.26 -5.44 -6.26
C SER A 13 -18.08 -3.96 -6.66
N ASP A 14 -19.09 -3.11 -6.49
CA ASP A 14 -18.99 -1.66 -6.76
C ASP A 14 -17.92 -0.97 -5.92
N LEU A 15 -17.55 -1.55 -4.78
CA LEU A 15 -16.43 -1.08 -3.96
C LEU A 15 -15.12 -0.99 -4.78
N SER A 16 -14.90 -1.91 -5.71
CA SER A 16 -13.70 -1.90 -6.57
C SER A 16 -13.65 -0.69 -7.51
N TYR A 17 -14.80 -0.33 -8.08
CA TYR A 17 -14.95 0.86 -8.92
C TYR A 17 -14.77 2.15 -8.12
N LEU A 18 -15.41 2.26 -6.94
CA LEU A 18 -15.30 3.43 -6.08
C LEU A 18 -13.86 3.69 -5.61
N LEU A 19 -13.08 2.64 -5.36
CA LEU A 19 -11.69 2.75 -4.93
C LEU A 19 -10.70 2.84 -6.09
N HIS A 20 -11.18 2.74 -7.34
CA HIS A 20 -10.35 2.66 -8.54
C HIS A 20 -9.25 1.60 -8.41
N LYS A 21 -9.60 0.41 -7.93
CA LYS A 21 -8.69 -0.73 -7.79
C LYS A 21 -9.39 -1.98 -8.28
N HIS A 22 -8.75 -2.66 -9.25
CA HIS A 22 -9.28 -3.90 -9.78
C HIS A 22 -9.09 -5.03 -8.76
N PRO A 23 -10.13 -5.84 -8.47
CA PRO A 23 -10.09 -6.88 -7.44
C PRO A 23 -9.02 -7.96 -7.70
N ASP A 24 -8.87 -8.40 -8.95
CA ASP A 24 -7.89 -9.44 -9.33
C ASP A 24 -6.44 -8.96 -9.38
N ARG A 25 -6.18 -7.68 -9.07
CA ARG A 25 -4.85 -7.09 -9.16
C ARG A 25 -4.32 -6.77 -7.78
N PHE A 26 -3.33 -7.54 -7.34
CA PHE A 26 -2.48 -7.16 -6.22
C PHE A 26 -1.62 -5.95 -6.63
N GLN A 27 -1.72 -4.85 -5.89
CA GLN A 27 -1.00 -3.62 -6.17
C GLN A 27 -0.12 -3.23 -4.99
N SER A 28 1.12 -2.83 -5.29
CA SER A 28 2.06 -2.34 -4.29
C SER A 28 2.48 -0.91 -4.65
N PHE A 29 2.56 -0.05 -3.65
CA PHE A 29 2.91 1.36 -3.78
C PHE A 29 4.09 1.67 -2.87
N ASN A 30 5.15 2.24 -3.42
CA ASN A 30 6.31 2.64 -2.63
C ASN A 30 6.01 3.93 -1.86
N LEU A 31 6.30 3.93 -0.57
CA LEU A 31 6.21 5.07 0.33
C LEU A 31 7.63 5.46 0.79
N SER A 32 7.78 6.61 1.45
CA SER A 32 9.08 7.05 1.96
C SER A 32 9.63 6.16 3.08
N PHE A 33 8.79 5.35 3.70
CA PHE A 33 9.09 4.54 4.89
C PHE A 33 8.77 3.05 4.73
N GLY A 34 8.56 2.58 3.49
CA GLY A 34 8.18 1.20 3.20
C GLY A 34 7.23 1.10 2.01
N ASN A 35 6.33 0.13 2.03
CA ASN A 35 5.37 -0.14 0.97
C ASN A 35 3.93 -0.18 1.50
N ALA A 36 2.98 0.17 0.63
CA ALA A 36 1.56 -0.08 0.84
C ALA A 36 1.07 -1.13 -0.16
N HIS A 37 0.42 -2.17 0.32
CA HIS A 37 -0.17 -3.21 -0.51
C HIS A 37 -1.69 -3.11 -0.49
N VAL A 38 -2.32 -3.11 -1.66
CA VAL A 38 -3.77 -3.11 -1.83
C VAL A 38 -4.20 -4.42 -2.47
N PHE A 39 -5.17 -5.08 -1.85
CA PHE A 39 -5.72 -6.35 -2.32
C PHE A 39 -7.14 -6.58 -1.81
N TYR A 40 -7.86 -7.52 -2.43
CA TYR A 40 -9.25 -7.83 -2.11
C TYR A 40 -9.35 -9.28 -1.61
N PRO A 41 -9.43 -9.53 -0.30
CA PRO A 41 -9.55 -10.91 0.22
C PRO A 41 -10.91 -11.55 -0.09
N THR A 42 -11.97 -10.76 -0.27
CA THR A 42 -13.32 -11.24 -0.55
C THR A 42 -13.96 -10.37 -1.62
N VAL A 43 -14.44 -10.98 -2.70
CA VAL A 43 -15.15 -10.31 -3.79
C VAL A 43 -16.31 -11.20 -4.22
N SER A 44 -17.53 -10.75 -3.95
CA SER A 44 -18.76 -11.40 -4.36
C SER A 44 -19.86 -10.35 -4.56
N GLU A 45 -21.02 -10.76 -5.08
CA GLU A 45 -22.17 -9.85 -5.19
C GLU A 45 -22.73 -9.43 -3.82
N GLU A 46 -22.56 -10.29 -2.80
CA GLU A 46 -23.15 -10.12 -1.46
C GLU A 46 -22.24 -9.35 -0.51
N GLN A 47 -20.92 -9.50 -0.67
CA GLN A 47 -19.92 -8.85 0.15
C GLN A 47 -18.63 -8.63 -0.63
N CYS A 48 -18.05 -7.45 -0.45
CA CYS A 48 -16.73 -7.11 -0.98
C CYS A 48 -15.90 -6.44 0.12
N THR A 49 -14.64 -6.86 0.23
CA THR A 49 -13.67 -6.31 1.18
C THR A 49 -12.42 -5.88 0.43
N ALA A 50 -12.02 -4.63 0.63
CA ALA A 50 -10.73 -4.09 0.20
C ALA A 50 -9.81 -3.95 1.40
N CYS A 51 -8.55 -4.37 1.25
CA CYS A 51 -7.53 -4.29 2.28
C CYS A 51 -6.35 -3.42 1.82
N LEU A 52 -5.87 -2.58 2.72
CA LEU A 52 -4.62 -1.83 2.62
C LEU A 52 -3.67 -2.28 3.75
N LEU A 53 -2.58 -2.93 3.39
CA LEU A 53 -1.52 -3.33 4.31
C LEU A 53 -0.35 -2.35 4.18
N LEU A 54 0.04 -1.72 5.28
CA LEU A 54 1.31 -1.00 5.36
C LEU A 54 2.41 -1.94 5.85
N ASP A 55 3.40 -2.12 4.99
CA ASP A 55 4.67 -2.77 5.26
C ASP A 55 5.74 -1.69 5.49
N VAL A 56 6.23 -1.58 6.72
CA VAL A 56 7.10 -0.48 7.14
C VAL A 56 8.53 -0.99 7.22
N ASP A 57 9.48 -0.27 6.62
CA ASP A 57 10.92 -0.51 6.75
C ASP A 57 11.51 0.41 7.83
N PRO A 58 11.61 -0.04 9.09
CA PRO A 58 12.16 0.78 10.17
C PRO A 58 13.65 1.09 9.95
N VAL A 59 14.39 0.21 9.28
CA VAL A 59 15.83 0.39 9.05
C VAL A 59 16.06 1.49 8.02
N GLY A 60 15.35 1.44 6.89
CA GLY A 60 15.37 2.50 5.88
C GLY A 60 14.91 3.84 6.43
N MET A 61 13.91 3.83 7.31
CA MET A 61 13.38 5.05 7.94
C MET A 61 14.42 5.75 8.84
N VAL A 62 15.18 5.00 9.63
CA VAL A 62 16.24 5.56 10.50
C VAL A 62 17.47 6.00 9.71
N ARG A 63 17.80 5.30 8.62
CA ARG A 63 18.99 5.64 7.80
C ARG A 63 18.85 6.95 7.03
N GLY A 64 17.62 7.38 6.73
CA GLY A 64 17.34 8.57 5.92
C GLY A 64 17.88 8.46 4.48
N LYS A 65 17.23 9.13 3.52
CA LYS A 65 17.73 9.18 2.12
C LYS A 65 19.00 10.03 1.92
N GLY A 66 19.70 10.43 2.99
CA GLY A 66 20.75 11.43 2.95
C GLY A 66 21.96 11.11 3.82
N ARG A 67 22.80 10.16 3.40
CA ARG A 67 24.21 10.13 3.86
C ARG A 67 25.21 9.52 2.87
N GLN A 68 24.87 9.44 1.58
CA GLN A 68 25.75 8.83 0.57
C GLN A 68 26.37 9.79 -0.46
N GLN A 69 26.24 11.12 -0.34
CA GLN A 69 26.82 12.03 -1.35
C GLN A 69 27.80 13.11 -0.84
N SER A 70 28.13 13.18 0.45
CA SER A 70 29.00 14.27 0.96
C SER A 70 30.20 13.83 1.79
N PHE A 71 30.70 12.60 1.62
CA PHE A 71 31.90 12.12 2.33
C PHE A 71 33.16 11.97 1.46
N LEU A 72 33.11 12.31 0.16
CA LEU A 72 34.21 12.03 -0.77
C LEU A 72 34.77 13.21 -1.57
N LEU A 73 34.42 14.47 -1.28
CA LEU A 73 34.86 15.63 -2.08
C LEU A 73 35.50 16.79 -1.30
N ASP A 74 35.72 16.65 0.01
CA ASP A 74 36.29 17.74 0.84
C ASP A 74 37.79 17.53 1.17
N GLN A 75 38.56 16.97 0.23
CA GLN A 75 40.00 16.72 0.39
C GLN A 75 40.88 17.28 -0.74
N TYR A 76 40.44 18.31 -1.45
CA TYR A 76 41.30 19.04 -2.39
C TYR A 76 41.19 20.54 -2.21
#